data_AF-A0A7Y0XFG4-F1
#
_entry.id   AF-A0A7Y0XFG4-F1
#
_cell.length_a   1.000
_cell.length_b   1.000
_cell.length_c   1.000
_cell.angle_alpha   90.00
_cell.angle_beta   90.00
_cell.angle_gamma   90.00
#
_symmetry.space_group_name_H-M   'P 1'
#
loop_
_entity.id
_entity.type
_entity.pdbx_description
1 polymer ?
#
loop_
_entity_poly.entity_id
_entity_poly.type
_entity_poly.pdbx_seq_one_letter_code
_entity_poly.pdbx_strand_id
1 'polypeptide(L)'
;VQRSASLCAQQEALLDELLSAVFERALQTDLSLSIEELAKHSGLARARLIRMWLAKLNTSMPTQVQLNLIWNEVALAQQDANPKLQLKQGEVRRFRNRLYWVTETADVTKWQST
;
A
#
# COMPACT_ATOMS: atom_id res chain seq x y z
N VAL A 1 18.77 14.94 17.16
CA VAL A 1 17.82 13.99 16.55
C VAL A 1 16.41 14.58 16.36
N GLN A 2 15.88 15.40 17.28
CA GLN A 2 14.56 16.05 17.09
C GLN A 2 14.47 16.98 15.86
N ARG A 3 15.52 17.75 15.57
CA ARG A 3 15.53 18.67 14.42
C ARG A 3 15.47 17.94 13.08
N SER A 4 16.20 16.84 12.92
CA SER A 4 16.18 16.04 11.68
C SER A 4 14.85 15.31 11.50
N ALA A 5 14.26 14.77 12.58
CA ALA A 5 12.95 14.13 12.51
C ALA A 5 11.84 15.11 12.11
N SER A 6 11.86 16.34 12.66
CA SER A 6 10.90 17.39 12.29
C SER A 6 11.04 17.80 10.81
N LEU A 7 12.27 17.93 10.31
CA LEU A 7 12.50 18.24 8.91
C LEU A 7 12.01 17.12 7.98
N CYS A 8 12.27 15.85 8.32
CA CYS A 8 11.75 14.71 7.56
C CYS A 8 10.22 14.70 7.55
N ALA A 9 9.57 14.97 8.69
CA ALA A 9 8.11 15.03 8.76
C ALA A 9 7.53 16.13 7.85
N GLN A 10 8.16 17.30 7.81
CA GLN A 10 7.75 18.39 6.91
C GLN A 10 7.95 18.02 5.43
N GLN A 11 9.06 17.38 5.09
CA GLN A 11 9.30 16.87 3.74
C GLN A 11 8.26 15.82 3.34
N GLU A 12 7.94 14.90 4.25
CA GLU A 12 6.92 13.89 4.04
C GLU A 12 5.52 14.48 3.85
N ALA A 13 5.15 15.49 4.63
CA ALA A 13 3.87 16.18 4.47
C ALA A 13 3.78 16.90 3.10
N LEU A 14 4.85 17.58 2.68
CA LEU A 14 4.91 18.21 1.37
C LEU A 14 4.79 17.19 0.23
N LEU A 15 5.41 16.01 0.37
CA LEU A 15 5.27 14.94 -0.62
C LEU A 15 3.83 14.44 -0.73
N ASP A 16 3.10 14.34 0.39
CA ASP A 16 1.69 13.96 0.38
C ASP A 16 0.83 15.03 -0.30
N GLU A 17 1.11 16.31 -0.05
CA GLU A 17 0.42 17.42 -0.71
C GLU A 17 0.61 17.36 -2.23
N LEU A 18 1.85 17.23 -2.69
CA LEU A 18 2.20 17.19 -4.11
C LEU A 18 1.65 15.94 -4.83
N LEU A 19 1.50 14.82 -4.11
CA LEU A 19 0.99 13.56 -4.67
C LEU A 19 -0.50 13.35 -4.46
N SER A 20 -1.20 14.24 -3.74
CA SER A 20 -2.63 14.11 -3.41
C SER A 20 -3.51 13.85 -4.64
N ALA A 21 -3.37 14.65 -5.69
CA ALA A 21 -4.16 14.49 -6.92
C ALA A 21 -3.86 13.16 -7.65
N VAL A 22 -2.62 12.67 -7.58
CA VAL A 22 -2.23 11.36 -8.11
C VAL A 22 -2.85 10.26 -7.28
N PHE A 23 -2.79 10.39 -5.95
CA PHE A 23 -3.32 9.44 -5.01
C PHE A 23 -4.83 9.26 -5.18
N GLU A 24 -5.60 10.35 -5.32
CA GLU A 24 -7.04 10.30 -5.54
C GLU A 24 -7.42 9.68 -6.90
N ARG A 25 -6.58 9.82 -7.94
CA ARG A 25 -6.78 9.08 -9.20
C ARG A 25 -6.45 7.60 -9.10
N ALA A 26 -5.43 7.25 -8.32
CA ALA A 26 -5.00 5.87 -8.16
C ALA A 26 -5.96 5.07 -7.26
N LEU A 27 -6.48 5.72 -6.21
CA LEU A 27 -7.37 5.11 -5.24
C LEU A 27 -8.76 4.86 -5.82
N GLN A 28 -9.26 3.66 -5.62
CA GLN A 28 -10.58 3.24 -6.08
C GLN A 28 -11.60 3.27 -4.95
N THR A 29 -12.89 3.20 -5.30
CA THR A 29 -13.99 3.23 -4.32
C THR A 29 -14.00 2.05 -3.36
N ASP A 30 -13.44 0.89 -3.77
CA ASP A 30 -13.24 -0.30 -2.94
C ASP A 30 -11.94 -0.25 -2.11
N LEU A 31 -11.32 0.94 -2.01
CA LEU A 31 -10.03 1.18 -1.37
C LEU A 31 -8.85 0.41 -1.99
N SER A 32 -9.01 -0.15 -3.19
CA SER A 32 -7.89 -0.70 -3.94
C SER A 32 -7.05 0.40 -4.61
N LEU A 33 -5.79 0.10 -4.88
CA LEU A 33 -4.85 1.05 -5.47
C LEU A 33 -4.46 0.63 -6.90
N SER A 34 -4.68 1.51 -7.88
CA SER A 34 -4.40 1.23 -9.30
C SER A 34 -2.90 1.08 -9.57
N ILE A 35 -2.48 -0.10 -10.03
CA ILE A 35 -1.08 -0.35 -10.42
C ILE A 35 -0.75 0.45 -11.70
N GLU A 36 -1.71 0.56 -12.62
CA GLU A 36 -1.54 1.30 -13.87
C GLU A 36 -1.23 2.79 -13.63
N GLU A 37 -1.95 3.44 -12.72
CA GLU A 37 -1.70 4.84 -12.39
C GLU A 37 -0.34 4.99 -11.72
N LEU A 38 0.00 4.11 -10.76
CA LEU A 38 1.29 4.11 -10.09
C LEU A 38 2.46 3.92 -11.08
N ALA A 39 2.31 3.05 -12.08
CA ALA A 39 3.36 2.74 -13.06
C ALA A 39 3.83 3.97 -13.86
N LYS A 40 2.99 5.01 -13.99
CA LYS A 40 3.30 6.27 -14.69
C LYS A 40 4.28 7.17 -13.92
N HIS A 41 4.50 6.89 -12.63
CA HIS A 41 5.30 7.74 -11.74
C HIS A 41 6.62 7.08 -11.36
N SER A 42 7.57 7.89 -10.85
CA SER A 42 8.89 7.40 -10.43
C SER A 42 8.80 6.38 -9.28
N GLY A 43 9.87 5.61 -9.07
CA GLY A 43 9.94 4.66 -7.95
C GLY A 43 9.74 5.31 -6.57
N LEU A 44 10.26 6.53 -6.39
CA LEU A 44 10.07 7.31 -5.16
C LEU A 44 8.61 7.73 -4.96
N ALA A 45 7.96 8.21 -6.03
CA ALA A 45 6.54 8.58 -5.98
C ALA A 45 5.66 7.36 -5.70
N ARG A 46 5.90 6.23 -6.37
CA ARG A 46 5.21 4.96 -6.09
C ARG A 46 5.35 4.54 -4.63
N ALA A 47 6.56 4.58 -4.09
CA ALA A 47 6.80 4.23 -2.70
C ALA A 47 6.04 5.16 -1.73
N ARG A 48 5.93 6.46 -2.04
CA ARG A 48 5.13 7.39 -1.22
C ARG A 48 3.62 7.14 -1.36
N LEU A 49 3.11 6.93 -2.57
CA LEU A 49 1.70 6.60 -2.83
C LEU A 49 1.25 5.33 -2.11
N ILE A 50 2.10 4.29 -2.08
CA ILE A 50 1.81 3.05 -1.34
C ILE A 50 1.78 3.31 0.18
N ARG A 51 2.65 4.17 0.70
CA ARG A 51 2.59 4.60 2.12
C ARG A 51 1.30 5.36 2.43
N MET A 52 0.91 6.32 1.58
CA MET A 52 -0.36 7.06 1.72
C MET A 52 -1.55 6.11 1.73
N TRP A 53 -1.56 5.11 0.86
CA TRP A 53 -2.60 4.09 0.78
C TRP A 53 -2.71 3.27 2.06
N LEU A 54 -1.59 2.73 2.55
CA LEU A 54 -1.56 1.93 3.78
C LEU A 54 -1.90 2.76 5.02
N ALA A 55 -1.54 4.04 5.04
CA ALA A 55 -1.95 4.98 6.08
C ALA A 55 -3.47 5.24 6.04
N LYS A 56 -4.07 5.42 4.84
CA LYS A 56 -5.53 5.57 4.68
C LYS A 56 -6.32 4.34 5.15
N LEU A 57 -5.71 3.17 5.08
CA LEU A 57 -6.26 1.91 5.60
C LEU A 57 -6.02 1.69 7.10
N ASN A 58 -5.40 2.65 7.80
CA ASN A 58 -5.02 2.56 9.22
C ASN A 58 -4.11 1.35 9.55
N THR A 59 -3.21 1.02 8.63
CA THR A 59 -2.28 -0.11 8.78
C THR A 59 -0.89 0.37 9.19
N SER A 60 -0.08 -0.56 9.69
CA SER A 60 1.32 -0.28 10.04
C SER A 60 2.12 0.20 8.83
N MET A 61 2.89 1.27 9.02
CA MET A 61 3.74 1.84 7.97
C MET A 61 4.79 0.81 7.49
N PRO A 62 4.87 0.52 6.17
CA PRO A 62 5.82 -0.46 5.66
C PRO A 62 7.26 0.09 5.66
N THR A 63 8.23 -0.82 5.77
CA THR A 63 9.65 -0.51 5.58
C THR A 63 9.97 -0.29 4.10
N GLN A 64 11.14 0.28 3.82
CA GLN A 64 11.60 0.45 2.44
C GLN A 64 11.73 -0.89 1.70
N VAL A 65 12.17 -1.95 2.39
CA VAL A 65 12.26 -3.31 1.84
C VAL A 65 10.86 -3.82 1.47
N GLN A 66 9.88 -3.64 2.37
CA GLN A 66 8.50 -4.06 2.12
C GLN A 66 7.89 -3.32 0.93
N LEU A 67 8.13 -2.02 0.78
CA LEU A 67 7.65 -1.25 -0.39
C LEU A 67 8.22 -1.78 -1.70
N ASN A 68 9.51 -2.12 -1.71
CA ASN A 68 10.14 -2.71 -2.89
C ASN A 68 9.53 -4.08 -3.21
N LEU A 69 9.25 -4.91 -2.20
CA LEU A 69 8.59 -6.21 -2.39
C LEU A 69 7.15 -6.05 -2.88
N ILE A 70 6.37 -5.11 -2.33
CA ILE A 70 5.02 -4.80 -2.81
C ILE A 70 5.06 -4.47 -4.31
N TRP A 71 6.02 -3.66 -4.75
CA TRP A 71 6.10 -3.29 -6.14
C TRP A 71 6.59 -4.45 -7.04
N ASN A 72 7.75 -5.02 -6.73
CA ASN A 72 8.42 -5.98 -7.61
C ASN A 72 7.75 -7.36 -7.59
N GLU A 73 7.38 -7.86 -6.41
CA GLU A 73 6.87 -9.22 -6.23
C GLU A 73 5.35 -9.30 -6.30
N VAL A 74 4.63 -8.20 -6.01
CA VAL A 74 3.16 -8.18 -6.04
C VAL A 74 2.62 -7.39 -7.22
N ALA A 75 3.01 -6.13 -7.37
CA ALA A 75 2.46 -5.28 -8.43
C ALA A 75 2.92 -5.71 -9.83
N LEU A 76 4.18 -6.14 -9.99
CA LEU A 76 4.77 -6.54 -11.27
C LEU A 76 4.75 -8.05 -11.55
N ALA A 77 4.29 -8.87 -10.61
CA ALA A 77 4.22 -10.32 -10.80
C ALA A 77 3.36 -10.71 -12.02
N GLN A 78 3.54 -11.94 -12.53
CA GLN A 78 2.69 -12.43 -13.61
C GLN A 78 1.23 -12.57 -13.14
N GLN A 79 0.27 -12.39 -14.05
CA GLN A 79 -1.17 -12.42 -13.71
C GLN A 79 -1.58 -13.76 -13.06
N ASP A 80 -0.96 -14.86 -13.47
CA ASP A 80 -1.30 -16.21 -12.99
C ASP A 80 -0.60 -16.60 -11.67
N ALA A 81 0.31 -15.78 -11.16
CA ALA A 81 1.14 -16.13 -10.00
C ALA A 81 0.44 -15.93 -8.64
N ASN A 82 -0.77 -15.34 -8.62
CA ASN A 82 -1.52 -14.95 -7.41
C ASN A 82 -0.60 -14.38 -6.30
N PRO A 83 0.11 -13.29 -6.58
CA PRO A 83 1.17 -12.82 -5.71
C PRO A 83 0.60 -12.19 -4.43
N LYS A 84 1.27 -12.46 -3.31
CA LYS A 84 0.93 -11.91 -2.00
C LYS A 84 2.19 -11.55 -1.22
N LEU A 85 2.08 -10.49 -0.41
CA LEU A 85 3.08 -10.15 0.59
C LEU A 85 2.42 -10.04 1.97
N GLN A 86 2.83 -10.91 2.89
CA GLN A 86 2.39 -10.85 4.28
C GLN A 86 3.08 -9.69 5.01
N LEU A 87 2.28 -8.86 5.66
CA LEU A 87 2.69 -7.82 6.60
C LEU A 87 2.12 -8.16 7.99
N LYS A 88 2.48 -7.36 9.01
CA LYS A 88 2.16 -7.68 10.42
C LYS A 88 0.66 -7.77 10.73
N GLN A 89 -0.19 -7.07 9.98
CA GLN A 89 -1.63 -6.90 10.28
C GLN A 89 -2.53 -7.40 9.14
N GLY A 90 -1.95 -8.06 8.14
CA GLY A 90 -2.64 -8.43 6.92
C GLY A 90 -1.66 -8.61 5.77
N GLU A 91 -2.18 -8.75 4.57
CA GLU A 91 -1.40 -8.99 3.38
C GLU A 91 -1.77 -8.03 2.25
N VAL A 92 -0.79 -7.73 1.41
CA VAL A 92 -0.99 -7.02 0.15
C VAL A 92 -1.13 -8.06 -0.96
N ARG A 93 -2.20 -7.96 -1.75
CA ARG A 93 -2.46 -8.83 -2.91
C ARG A 93 -2.68 -8.02 -4.17
N ARG A 94 -2.52 -8.68 -5.32
CA ARG A 94 -2.87 -8.12 -6.62
C ARG A 94 -4.08 -8.83 -7.22
N PHE A 95 -5.02 -8.05 -7.74
CA PHE A 95 -6.12 -8.55 -8.57
C PHE A 95 -6.52 -7.48 -9.59
N ARG A 96 -6.79 -7.88 -10.86
CA ARG A 96 -7.22 -6.97 -11.94
C ARG A 96 -6.45 -5.64 -12.02
N ASN A 97 -5.12 -5.73 -11.98
CA ASN A 97 -4.19 -4.59 -12.02
C ASN A 97 -4.37 -3.57 -10.89
N ARG A 98 -4.80 -4.03 -9.73
CA ARG A 98 -4.98 -3.24 -8.52
C ARG A 98 -4.37 -3.96 -7.32
N LEU A 99 -3.85 -3.19 -6.37
CA LEU A 99 -3.40 -3.68 -5.08
C LEU A 99 -4.56 -3.65 -4.07
N TYR A 100 -4.67 -4.70 -3.29
CA TYR A 100 -5.66 -4.88 -2.24
C TYR A 100 -4.97 -5.13 -0.92
N TRP A 101 -5.53 -4.57 0.16
CA TRP A 101 -5.16 -4.93 1.51
C TRP A 101 -6.19 -5.90 2.06
N VAL A 102 -5.72 -7.04 2.55
CA VAL A 102 -6.56 -8.08 3.13
C VAL A 102 -6.14 -8.25 4.58
N THR A 103 -7.06 -7.98 5.51
CA THR A 103 -6.83 -8.26 6.93
C THR A 103 -6.86 -9.76 7.16
N GLU A 104 -5.98 -10.24 8.04
CA GLU A 104 -6.01 -11.63 8.48
C GLU A 104 -7.37 -11.88 9.17
N THR A 105 -8.17 -12.80 8.62
CA THR A 105 -9.48 -13.12 9.19
C THR A 105 -9.29 -13.79 10.54
N ALA A 106 -10.04 -13.34 11.55
CA ALA A 106 -10.16 -14.06 12.81
C ALA A 106 -10.61 -15.51 12.54
N ASP A 107 -9.95 -16.45 13.20
CA ASP A 107 -10.25 -17.87 13.08
C ASP A 107 -11.72 -18.14 13.49
N VAL A 108 -12.57 -18.46 12.51
CA VAL A 108 -14.00 -18.74 12.71
C VAL A 108 -14.27 -20.19 13.13
N THR A 109 -13.24 -20.94 13.56
CA THR A 109 -13.41 -22.32 14.06
C THR A 109 -14.38 -22.42 15.24
N LYS A 110 -14.74 -21.30 15.90
CA LYS A 110 -15.77 -21.25 16.96
C LYS A 110 -17.13 -20.68 16.52
N TRP A 111 -17.42 -20.59 15.22
CA TRP A 111 -18.72 -20.12 14.76
C TRP A 111 -19.81 -21.15 15.09
N GLN A 112 -20.62 -20.85 16.10
CA GLN A 112 -21.85 -21.59 16.43
C GLN A 112 -23.04 -20.80 15.92
N SER A 113 -23.73 -21.32 14.91
CA SER A 113 -25.08 -20.88 14.55
C SER A 113 -26.06 -21.24 15.67
N THR A 114 -26.69 -20.25 16.28
CA THR A 114 -27.88 -20.44 17.13
C THR A 114 -29.11 -20.62 16.25
#